data_AF-A0ABD1JE61-F1
#
_entry.id   AF-A0ABD1JE61-F1
#
_cell.length_a   1.000
_cell.length_b   1.000
_cell.length_c   1.000
_cell.angle_alpha   90.00
_cell.angle_beta   90.00
_cell.angle_gamma   90.00
#
_symmetry.space_group_name_H-M   'P 1'
#
loop_
_entity.id
_entity.type
_entity.pdbx_description
1 polymer ?
#
loop_
_entity_poly.entity_id
_entity_poly.type
_entity_poly.pdbx_seq_one_letter_code
_entity_poly.pdbx_strand_id
1 'polypeptide(L)'
;MDGPNMNVKFLNDFQQEHAEIHAGRQLISVGSCGLHTLHNSFKSGFSAWTVEKLLRAMHFLFHNVPARREDFTKLTSSSLFPLAFCGHRWVENLPVAERAIEVWPKLKEYVAAVLRKELSNPRTSSFDTIEAASKDPLILAKLHFFLAISRTFCPFLTKYQTDEPVLPFLCKDLTELMKSLARRFIKRELLQNITPFKLTKLDPDDQKNHVSACHADIGLGAESSKPDNSVGELSALEFRRDCITALSRMMKKIQEKSPLKYPAVREIAFLDPSNMTRDPEWCKGKMKSLVQRFVQDRQLTGGVSAGDALVQQFDSFLSQHGKSLKFHSFKPMDQQLDVFLHETLDQDYPELRSFFQRLLLLSHGQSTVERGFSINREVETCNITEKTVEAQRLVCDHVRACGGVLKVSLTKELLASVASARTKYRMYLDEERREREVAMRGLKRKALEDELEVMRKKKAVLTEVCASLQKDADDLAEKAESKAGTLMAQMITKSNTLRRRHKDKCLELKNVERELEQKGKELRHMQ
;
A
#
# COMPACT_ATOMS: atom_id res chain seq x y z
N MET A 1 -5.85 -3.50 -3.60
CA MET A 1 -5.38 -2.69 -2.45
C MET A 1 -3.88 -2.79 -2.36
N ASP A 2 -3.21 -1.70 -2.04
CA ASP A 2 -1.75 -1.69 -2.07
C ASP A 2 -1.11 -0.62 -1.18
N GLY A 3 0.16 -0.84 -0.84
CA GLY A 3 0.97 -0.06 0.10
C GLY A 3 1.90 -0.97 0.89
N PRO A 4 3.01 -0.45 1.47
CA PRO A 4 4.00 -1.27 2.17
C PRO A 4 3.39 -2.12 3.30
N ASN A 5 2.30 -1.63 3.91
CA ASN A 5 1.55 -2.25 4.98
C ASN A 5 0.11 -2.61 4.58
N MET A 6 -0.12 -3.09 3.35
CA MET A 6 -1.45 -3.54 2.94
C MET A 6 -2.01 -4.57 3.94
N ASN A 7 -3.13 -4.24 4.57
CA ASN A 7 -3.81 -5.09 5.54
C ASN A 7 -4.60 -6.17 4.81
N VAL A 8 -4.02 -7.36 4.71
CA VAL A 8 -4.66 -8.53 4.07
C VAL A 8 -6.00 -8.84 4.72
N LYS A 9 -6.17 -8.58 6.02
CA LYS A 9 -7.44 -8.76 6.70
C LYS A 9 -8.53 -7.89 6.09
N PHE A 10 -8.26 -6.61 5.84
CA PHE A 10 -9.24 -5.73 5.19
C PHE A 10 -9.61 -6.26 3.80
N LEU A 11 -8.64 -6.74 3.01
CA LEU A 11 -8.96 -7.30 1.69
C LEU A 11 -9.90 -8.50 1.80
N ASN A 12 -9.69 -9.36 2.80
CA ASN A 12 -10.54 -10.51 3.06
C ASN A 12 -11.94 -10.08 3.53
N ASP A 13 -12.01 -9.14 4.48
CA ASP A 13 -13.26 -8.60 5.00
C ASP A 13 -14.06 -7.92 3.87
N PHE A 14 -13.40 -7.14 3.01
CA PHE A 14 -13.99 -6.50 1.83
C PHE A 14 -14.51 -7.53 0.80
N GLN A 15 -13.75 -8.61 0.55
CA GLN A 15 -14.21 -9.70 -0.33
C GLN A 15 -15.43 -10.41 0.24
N GLN A 16 -15.48 -10.59 1.57
CA GLN A 16 -16.63 -11.18 2.24
C GLN A 16 -17.87 -10.29 2.12
N GLU A 17 -17.75 -9.01 2.47
CA GLU A 17 -18.84 -8.04 2.37
C GLU A 17 -19.32 -7.87 0.92
N HIS A 18 -18.39 -7.79 -0.04
CA HIS A 18 -18.72 -7.75 -1.46
C HIS A 18 -19.48 -9.00 -1.91
N ALA A 19 -19.08 -10.19 -1.45
CA ALA A 19 -19.80 -11.41 -1.75
C ALA A 19 -21.22 -11.42 -1.14
N GLU A 20 -21.39 -10.92 0.08
CA GLU A 20 -22.70 -10.81 0.74
C GLU A 20 -23.64 -9.86 -0.03
N ILE A 21 -23.13 -8.70 -0.45
CA ILE A 21 -23.91 -7.69 -1.19
C ILE A 21 -24.19 -8.12 -2.63
N HIS A 22 -23.25 -8.82 -3.27
CA HIS A 22 -23.32 -9.14 -4.70
C HIS A 22 -23.56 -10.63 -4.99
N ALA A 23 -24.46 -11.27 -4.24
CA ALA A 23 -24.95 -12.62 -4.50
C ALA A 23 -23.84 -13.69 -4.66
N GLY A 24 -22.83 -13.61 -3.79
CA GLY A 24 -21.68 -14.52 -3.73
C GLY A 24 -20.56 -14.18 -4.72
N ARG A 25 -20.61 -13.04 -5.42
CA ARG A 25 -19.56 -12.62 -6.35
C ARG A 25 -18.27 -12.26 -5.61
N GLN A 26 -17.16 -12.87 -6.04
CA GLN A 26 -15.83 -12.56 -5.51
C GLN A 26 -14.99 -11.85 -6.56
N LEU A 27 -14.20 -10.86 -6.15
CA LEU A 27 -13.31 -10.14 -7.06
C LEU A 27 -12.07 -10.98 -7.36
N ILE A 28 -11.59 -10.91 -8.60
CA ILE A 28 -10.37 -11.61 -9.02
C ILE A 28 -9.17 -11.04 -8.28
N SER A 29 -8.50 -11.89 -7.50
CA SER A 29 -7.33 -11.51 -6.72
C SER A 29 -6.03 -11.84 -7.48
N VAL A 30 -5.20 -10.81 -7.66
CA VAL A 30 -3.87 -10.89 -8.28
C VAL A 30 -2.74 -10.59 -7.29
N GLY A 31 -3.09 -10.40 -6.01
CA GLY A 31 -2.15 -10.05 -4.94
C GLY A 31 -1.98 -8.55 -4.71
N SER A 32 -0.90 -8.18 -4.02
CA SER A 32 -0.46 -6.79 -3.77
C SER A 32 0.61 -6.35 -4.78
N CYS A 33 1.13 -5.11 -4.68
CA CYS A 33 2.20 -4.63 -5.55
C CYS A 33 3.35 -5.62 -5.63
N GLY A 34 3.77 -5.94 -6.85
CA GLY A 34 5.09 -6.48 -7.08
C GLY A 34 6.17 -5.51 -6.60
N LEU A 35 6.07 -4.22 -6.97
CA LEU A 35 7.13 -3.23 -6.75
C LEU A 35 7.46 -3.00 -5.26
N HIS A 36 6.44 -2.74 -4.43
CA HIS A 36 6.63 -2.59 -2.98
C HIS A 36 7.23 -3.84 -2.33
N THR A 37 6.81 -5.02 -2.78
CA THR A 37 7.36 -6.30 -2.32
C THR A 37 8.86 -6.37 -2.63
N LEU A 38 9.27 -5.95 -3.83
CA LEU A 38 10.67 -5.93 -4.25
C LEU A 38 11.52 -4.89 -3.52
N HIS A 39 11.01 -3.68 -3.30
CA HIS A 39 11.71 -2.67 -2.49
C HIS A 39 11.93 -3.16 -1.06
N ASN A 40 10.90 -3.74 -0.45
CA ASN A 40 10.98 -4.30 0.90
C ASN A 40 11.90 -5.52 0.97
N SER A 41 11.90 -6.38 -0.06
CA SER A 41 12.82 -7.51 -0.11
C SER A 41 14.25 -7.03 -0.19
N PHE A 42 14.54 -6.10 -1.09
CA PHE A 42 15.87 -5.54 -1.25
C PHE A 42 16.36 -4.91 0.07
N LYS A 43 15.53 -4.10 0.73
CA LYS A 43 15.79 -3.55 2.07
C LYS A 43 16.12 -4.65 3.10
N SER A 44 15.34 -5.73 3.15
CA SER A 44 15.55 -6.82 4.11
C SER A 44 16.86 -7.57 3.92
N GLY A 45 17.38 -7.64 2.69
CA GLY A 45 18.68 -8.26 2.44
C GLY A 45 19.84 -7.45 3.01
N PHE A 46 19.74 -6.12 3.02
CA PHE A 46 20.79 -5.22 3.49
C PHE A 46 20.61 -4.73 4.93
N SER A 47 19.53 -5.11 5.62
CA SER A 47 19.22 -4.60 6.96
C SER A 47 20.25 -4.95 8.03
N ALA A 48 21.06 -6.00 7.82
CA ALA A 48 22.16 -6.37 8.70
C ALA A 48 23.43 -5.52 8.49
N TRP A 49 23.51 -4.77 7.39
CA TRP A 49 24.65 -3.93 7.07
C TRP A 49 24.31 -2.45 7.26
N THR A 50 25.33 -1.64 7.48
CA THR A 50 25.20 -0.19 7.67
C THR A 50 25.17 0.60 6.36
N VAL A 51 24.91 -0.06 5.22
CA VAL A 51 24.95 0.57 3.87
C VAL A 51 24.00 1.76 3.77
N GLU A 52 22.74 1.63 4.24
CA GLU A 52 21.81 2.78 4.27
C GLU A 52 22.37 3.94 5.10
N LYS A 53 22.90 3.64 6.29
CA LYS A 53 23.44 4.65 7.20
C LYS A 53 24.61 5.37 6.55
N LEU A 54 25.49 4.64 5.87
CA LEU A 54 26.63 5.19 5.15
C LEU A 54 26.18 6.08 3.98
N LEU A 55 25.33 5.58 3.08
CA LEU A 55 24.89 6.35 1.91
C LEU A 55 24.19 7.66 2.31
N ARG A 56 23.37 7.62 3.37
CA ARG A 56 22.77 8.84 3.95
C ARG A 56 23.82 9.78 4.52
N ALA A 57 24.76 9.26 5.31
CA ALA A 57 25.82 10.06 5.94
C ALA A 57 26.70 10.77 4.89
N MET A 58 27.05 10.08 3.80
CA MET A 58 27.82 10.67 2.70
C MET A 58 27.12 11.89 2.10
N HIS A 59 25.79 11.85 1.93
CA HIS A 59 25.03 13.00 1.44
C HIS A 59 24.97 14.12 2.48
N PHE A 60 24.53 13.81 3.71
CA PHE A 60 24.30 14.81 4.75
C PHE A 60 25.57 15.49 5.25
N LEU A 61 26.74 14.86 5.07
CA LEU A 61 28.01 15.53 5.35
C LEU A 61 28.17 16.80 4.51
N PHE A 62 27.72 16.82 3.26
CA PHE A 62 27.90 17.97 2.34
C PHE A 62 26.61 18.73 2.03
N HIS A 63 25.45 18.18 2.37
CA HIS A 63 24.16 18.80 2.10
C HIS A 63 23.99 20.11 2.87
N ASN A 64 23.69 21.20 2.17
CA ASN A 64 23.51 22.55 2.71
C ASN A 64 24.67 23.08 3.56
N VAL A 65 25.90 22.60 3.35
CA VAL A 65 27.09 23.12 4.05
C VAL A 65 28.18 23.56 3.07
N PRO A 66 28.15 24.83 2.62
CA PRO A 66 29.08 25.36 1.62
C PRO A 66 30.55 25.24 2.03
N ALA A 67 30.88 25.55 3.30
CA ALA A 67 32.26 25.51 3.79
C ALA A 67 32.92 24.12 3.64
N ARG A 68 32.20 23.06 4.00
CA ARG A 68 32.72 21.68 3.84
C ARG A 68 32.84 21.27 2.37
N ARG A 69 31.95 21.77 1.50
CA ARG A 69 32.05 21.52 0.06
C ARG A 69 33.27 22.24 -0.53
N GLU A 70 33.53 23.46 -0.09
CA GLU A 70 34.73 24.22 -0.47
C GLU A 70 36.01 23.50 -0.01
N ASP A 71 36.09 23.09 1.25
CA ASP A 71 37.22 22.34 1.80
C ASP A 71 37.45 21.03 1.02
N PHE A 72 36.39 20.26 0.79
CA PHE A 72 36.45 19.02 0.02
C PHE A 72 36.94 19.25 -1.42
N THR A 73 36.42 20.26 -2.10
CA THR A 73 36.81 20.56 -3.48
C THR A 73 38.24 21.08 -3.57
N LYS A 74 38.69 21.92 -2.63
CA LYS A 74 40.08 22.37 -2.57
C LYS A 74 41.06 21.23 -2.32
N LEU A 75 40.73 20.35 -1.38
CA LEU A 75 41.57 19.20 -1.03
C LEU A 75 41.67 18.19 -2.18
N THR A 76 40.52 17.78 -2.73
CA THR A 76 40.44 16.63 -3.65
C THR A 76 40.40 17.01 -5.13
N SER A 77 40.44 18.32 -5.44
CA SER A 77 40.23 18.88 -6.79
C SER A 77 38.93 18.40 -7.48
N SER A 78 37.93 18.02 -6.70
CA SER A 78 36.68 17.42 -7.20
C SER A 78 35.45 18.20 -6.78
N SER A 79 34.57 18.48 -7.73
CA SER A 79 33.23 19.04 -7.51
C SER A 79 32.12 17.99 -7.48
N LEU A 80 32.50 16.70 -7.50
CA LEU A 80 31.57 15.58 -7.47
C LEU A 80 31.19 15.22 -6.01
N PHE A 81 29.89 15.22 -5.71
CA PHE A 81 29.36 14.96 -4.36
C PHE A 81 28.42 13.75 -4.30
N PRO A 82 28.22 13.14 -3.11
CA PRO A 82 27.27 12.05 -2.89
C PRO A 82 25.80 12.46 -3.12
N LEU A 83 25.00 11.52 -3.64
CA LEU A 83 23.57 11.70 -3.90
C LEU A 83 22.71 11.35 -2.68
N ALA A 84 21.49 11.89 -2.61
CA ALA A 84 20.54 11.62 -1.54
C ALA A 84 19.96 10.20 -1.64
N PHE A 85 19.95 9.47 -0.52
CA PHE A 85 19.38 8.13 -0.43
C PHE A 85 17.87 8.17 -0.10
N CYS A 86 17.05 7.44 -0.86
CA CYS A 86 15.61 7.30 -0.64
C CYS A 86 15.28 6.03 0.18
N GLY A 87 14.83 6.21 1.42
CA GLY A 87 14.54 5.11 2.36
C GLY A 87 13.32 4.26 2.05
N HIS A 88 12.40 4.76 1.21
CA HIS A 88 11.19 4.03 0.81
C HIS A 88 11.36 3.33 -0.55
N ARG A 89 12.31 3.78 -1.38
CA ARG A 89 12.54 3.26 -2.74
C ARG A 89 13.95 2.68 -2.89
N TRP A 90 14.21 1.60 -2.16
CA TRP A 90 15.55 1.03 -2.04
C TRP A 90 16.25 0.70 -3.37
N VAL A 91 15.56 0.03 -4.29
CA VAL A 91 16.08 -0.33 -5.63
C VAL A 91 16.40 0.90 -6.50
N GLU A 92 15.74 2.04 -6.29
CA GLU A 92 16.03 3.29 -7.03
C GLU A 92 17.36 3.93 -6.60
N ASN A 93 17.98 3.46 -5.52
CA ASN A 93 19.27 3.97 -5.04
C ASN A 93 20.48 3.40 -5.81
N LEU A 94 20.28 2.76 -6.96
CA LEU A 94 21.39 2.35 -7.83
C LEU A 94 22.36 3.52 -8.14
N PRO A 95 21.90 4.69 -8.61
CA PRO A 95 22.81 5.81 -8.90
C PRO A 95 23.48 6.37 -7.65
N VAL A 96 22.81 6.26 -6.49
CA VAL A 96 23.35 6.71 -5.19
C VAL A 96 24.56 5.87 -4.79
N ALA A 97 24.44 4.54 -4.93
CA ALA A 97 25.54 3.63 -4.66
C ALA A 97 26.67 3.76 -5.70
N GLU A 98 26.35 3.97 -6.99
CA GLU A 98 27.37 4.21 -8.03
C GLU A 98 28.17 5.47 -7.71
N ARG A 99 27.49 6.58 -7.40
CA ARG A 99 28.14 7.82 -6.97
C ARG A 99 28.94 7.64 -5.69
N ALA A 100 28.44 6.85 -4.74
CA ALA A 100 29.15 6.62 -3.49
C ALA A 100 30.51 5.93 -3.73
N ILE A 101 30.56 4.93 -4.60
CA ILE A 101 31.80 4.24 -4.96
C ILE A 101 32.76 5.19 -5.69
N GLU A 102 32.25 5.99 -6.64
CA GLU A 102 33.05 6.98 -7.39
C GLU A 102 33.68 8.04 -6.47
N VAL A 103 32.93 8.51 -5.47
CA VAL A 103 33.39 9.53 -4.52
C VAL A 103 34.24 8.94 -3.39
N TRP A 104 34.20 7.62 -3.16
CA TRP A 104 34.82 6.97 -1.99
C TRP A 104 36.32 7.29 -1.80
N PRO A 105 37.20 7.23 -2.82
CA PRO A 105 38.62 7.52 -2.63
C PRO A 105 38.89 8.95 -2.14
N LYS A 106 38.18 9.92 -2.74
CA LYS A 106 38.26 11.35 -2.37
C LYS A 106 37.68 11.61 -0.98
N LEU A 107 36.63 10.87 -0.61
CA LEU A 107 36.06 10.95 0.73
C LEU A 107 37.03 10.41 1.79
N LYS A 108 37.78 9.32 1.50
CA LYS A 108 38.83 8.83 2.40
C LYS A 108 39.94 9.87 2.59
N GLU A 109 40.33 10.57 1.53
CA GLU A 109 41.31 11.65 1.61
C GLU A 109 40.81 12.79 2.52
N TYR A 110 39.56 13.22 2.35
CA TYR A 110 38.92 14.21 3.22
C TYR A 110 38.90 13.77 4.69
N VAL A 111 38.51 12.52 4.98
CA VAL A 111 38.54 11.97 6.34
C VAL A 111 39.97 11.98 6.90
N ALA A 112 40.95 11.57 6.10
CA ALA A 112 42.35 11.57 6.53
C ALA A 112 42.85 12.98 6.87
N ALA A 113 42.54 13.99 6.06
CA ALA A 113 42.91 15.38 6.33
C ALA A 113 42.28 15.92 7.63
N VAL A 114 41.02 15.57 7.89
CA VAL A 114 40.36 15.91 9.17
C VAL A 114 41.05 15.21 10.35
N LEU A 115 41.41 13.92 10.21
CA LEU A 115 42.10 13.17 11.26
C LEU A 115 43.54 13.70 11.52
N ARG A 116 44.22 14.19 10.48
CA ARG A 116 45.51 14.89 10.58
C ARG A 116 45.39 16.33 11.12
N LYS A 117 44.17 16.80 11.40
CA LYS A 117 43.86 18.18 11.84
C LYS A 117 44.22 19.27 10.81
N GLU A 118 44.33 18.90 9.53
CA GLU A 118 44.50 19.84 8.42
C GLU A 118 43.19 20.55 8.09
N LEU A 119 42.06 19.89 8.34
CA LEU A 119 40.70 20.43 8.21
C LEU A 119 39.96 20.39 9.55
N SER A 120 38.98 21.28 9.70
CA SER A 120 38.13 21.31 10.88
C SER A 120 37.30 20.03 11.01
N ASN A 121 37.21 19.46 12.21
CA ASN A 121 36.38 18.29 12.45
C ASN A 121 34.89 18.70 12.44
N PRO A 122 34.04 18.09 11.58
CA PRO A 122 32.62 18.43 11.51
C PRO A 122 31.83 18.15 12.78
N ARG A 123 32.28 17.23 13.65
CA ARG A 123 31.60 16.77 14.87
C ARG A 123 30.13 16.38 14.63
N THR A 124 29.89 15.64 13.55
CA THR A 124 28.55 15.18 13.18
C THR A 124 28.50 13.66 13.14
N SER A 125 27.33 13.09 13.45
CA SER A 125 27.08 11.65 13.31
C SER A 125 27.29 11.12 11.89
N SER A 126 27.16 11.99 10.87
CA SER A 126 27.47 11.66 9.48
C SER A 126 28.97 11.45 9.29
N PHE A 127 29.81 12.35 9.83
CA PHE A 127 31.26 12.19 9.80
C PHE A 127 31.68 10.93 10.55
N ASP A 128 31.18 10.71 11.76
CA ASP A 128 31.52 9.53 12.58
C ASP A 128 31.17 8.21 11.85
N THR A 129 30.04 8.19 11.14
CA THR A 129 29.62 7.04 10.33
C THR A 129 30.57 6.77 9.17
N ILE A 130 31.01 7.82 8.47
CA ILE A 130 31.95 7.71 7.35
C ILE A 130 33.33 7.28 7.86
N GLU A 131 33.78 7.86 8.97
CA GLU A 131 35.05 7.49 9.60
C GLU A 131 35.05 6.01 10.02
N ALA A 132 33.98 5.53 10.67
CA ALA A 132 33.84 4.12 11.03
C ALA A 132 33.83 3.22 9.78
N ALA A 133 33.11 3.61 8.72
CA ALA A 133 33.09 2.86 7.48
C ALA A 133 34.43 2.87 6.74
N SER A 134 35.25 3.92 6.89
CA SER A 134 36.60 3.97 6.31
C SER A 134 37.58 2.95 6.92
N LYS A 135 37.25 2.45 8.12
CA LYS A 135 37.99 1.40 8.84
C LYS A 135 37.50 -0.01 8.50
N ASP A 136 36.36 -0.16 7.83
CA ASP A 136 35.83 -1.46 7.40
C ASP A 136 36.48 -1.87 6.06
N PRO A 137 37.33 -2.92 6.04
CA PRO A 137 38.03 -3.34 4.83
C PRO A 137 37.08 -3.91 3.76
N LEU A 138 35.84 -4.28 4.12
CA LEU A 138 34.85 -4.86 3.22
C LEU A 138 33.83 -3.84 2.71
N ILE A 139 33.95 -2.55 3.06
CA ILE A 139 32.90 -1.58 2.73
C ILE A 139 32.67 -1.41 1.22
N LEU A 140 33.74 -1.39 0.42
CA LEU A 140 33.64 -1.34 -1.03
C LEU A 140 33.01 -2.63 -1.59
N ALA A 141 33.38 -3.80 -1.06
CA ALA A 141 32.78 -5.06 -1.46
C ALA A 141 31.27 -5.09 -1.15
N LYS A 142 30.83 -4.56 0.01
CA LYS A 142 29.42 -4.40 0.37
C LYS A 142 28.67 -3.45 -0.58
N LEU A 143 29.27 -2.31 -0.94
CA LEU A 143 28.69 -1.37 -1.92
C LEU A 143 28.59 -1.98 -3.32
N HIS A 144 29.61 -2.72 -3.76
CA HIS A 144 29.56 -3.41 -5.05
C HIS A 144 28.57 -4.57 -5.08
N PHE A 145 28.44 -5.32 -3.98
CA PHE A 145 27.38 -6.34 -3.86
C PHE A 145 26.00 -5.68 -3.91
N PHE A 146 25.81 -4.55 -3.22
CA PHE A 146 24.59 -3.73 -3.33
C PHE A 146 24.28 -3.35 -4.78
N LEU A 147 25.27 -2.88 -5.54
CA LEU A 147 25.10 -2.57 -6.97
C LEU A 147 24.74 -3.80 -7.81
N ALA A 148 25.42 -4.92 -7.61
CA ALA A 148 25.19 -6.15 -8.37
C ALA A 148 23.74 -6.64 -8.21
N ILE A 149 23.23 -6.60 -6.97
CA ILE A 149 21.83 -6.96 -6.71
C ILE A 149 20.89 -5.89 -7.24
N SER A 150 21.17 -4.59 -7.05
CA SER A 150 20.29 -3.51 -7.51
C SER A 150 20.07 -3.58 -9.03
N ARG A 151 21.14 -3.84 -9.79
CA ARG A 151 21.09 -4.04 -11.25
C ARG A 151 20.24 -5.25 -11.66
N THR A 152 20.15 -6.27 -10.80
CA THR A 152 19.28 -7.44 -11.04
C THR A 152 17.80 -7.05 -10.93
N PHE A 153 17.44 -6.13 -10.03
CA PHE A 153 16.06 -5.67 -9.82
C PHE A 153 15.63 -4.55 -10.78
N CYS A 154 16.54 -3.68 -11.23
CA CYS A 154 16.22 -2.48 -12.02
C CYS A 154 15.40 -2.73 -13.29
N PRO A 155 15.66 -3.76 -14.13
CA PRO A 155 14.85 -4.00 -15.33
C PRO A 155 13.38 -4.28 -14.99
N PHE A 156 13.13 -5.06 -13.94
CA PHE A 156 11.78 -5.33 -13.47
C PHE A 156 11.13 -4.04 -12.95
N LEU A 157 11.82 -3.30 -12.09
CA LEU A 157 11.29 -2.04 -11.55
C LEU A 157 10.86 -1.09 -12.67
N THR A 158 11.76 -0.84 -13.63
CA THR A 158 11.53 0.06 -14.76
C THR A 158 10.33 -0.38 -15.60
N LYS A 159 10.21 -1.70 -15.85
CA LYS A 159 9.14 -2.26 -16.69
C LYS A 159 7.75 -2.13 -16.07
N TYR A 160 7.65 -2.29 -14.74
CA TYR A 160 6.37 -2.31 -14.04
C TYR A 160 5.99 -0.97 -13.40
N GLN A 161 6.82 0.08 -13.56
CA GLN A 161 6.49 1.47 -13.22
C GLN A 161 5.68 2.14 -14.36
N THR A 162 4.66 1.45 -14.86
CA THR A 162 3.79 1.92 -15.95
C THR A 162 2.30 1.77 -15.61
N ASP A 163 1.44 2.50 -16.32
CA ASP A 163 -0.02 2.35 -16.25
C ASP A 163 -0.56 1.46 -17.38
N GLU A 164 0.32 1.03 -18.29
CA GLU A 164 -0.02 0.12 -19.36
C GLU A 164 -0.38 -1.28 -18.81
N PRO A 165 -1.21 -2.07 -19.52
CA PRO A 165 -1.70 -3.36 -19.05
C PRO A 165 -0.62 -4.44 -19.18
N VAL A 166 0.42 -4.36 -18.34
CA VAL A 166 1.59 -5.25 -18.38
C VAL A 166 1.47 -6.48 -17.47
N LEU A 167 0.33 -6.67 -16.80
CA LEU A 167 0.07 -7.85 -15.96
C LEU A 167 0.31 -9.19 -16.68
N PRO A 168 -0.02 -9.36 -17.98
CA PRO A 168 0.28 -10.59 -18.72
C PRO A 168 1.76 -10.99 -18.73
N PHE A 169 2.68 -10.03 -18.59
CA PHE A 169 4.11 -10.30 -18.59
C PHE A 169 4.66 -10.60 -17.18
N LEU A 170 3.90 -10.29 -16.12
CA LEU A 170 4.35 -10.30 -14.73
C LEU A 170 4.85 -11.66 -14.28
N CYS A 171 4.13 -12.72 -14.63
CA CYS A 171 4.49 -14.09 -14.22
C CYS A 171 5.89 -14.48 -14.74
N LYS A 172 6.16 -14.20 -16.02
CA LYS A 172 7.44 -14.52 -16.67
C LYS A 172 8.58 -13.72 -16.04
N ASP A 173 8.42 -12.40 -15.95
CA ASP A 173 9.50 -11.52 -15.52
C ASP A 173 9.82 -11.67 -14.04
N LEU A 174 8.80 -11.83 -13.18
CA LEU A 174 9.02 -12.06 -11.75
C LEU A 174 9.67 -13.42 -11.50
N THR A 175 9.28 -14.45 -12.26
CA THR A 175 9.94 -15.76 -12.20
C THR A 175 11.41 -15.66 -12.58
N GLU A 176 11.74 -14.91 -13.63
CA GLU A 176 13.13 -14.75 -14.07
C GLU A 176 13.96 -13.91 -13.09
N LEU A 177 13.38 -12.87 -12.49
CA LEU A 177 14.01 -12.11 -11.41
C LEU A 177 14.36 -13.01 -10.22
N MET A 178 13.37 -13.78 -9.73
CA MET A 178 13.58 -14.71 -8.61
C MET A 178 14.60 -15.80 -8.94
N LYS A 179 14.57 -16.35 -10.17
CA LYS A 179 15.59 -17.31 -10.63
C LYS A 179 16.97 -16.69 -10.70
N SER A 180 17.09 -15.44 -11.18
CA SER A 180 18.37 -14.74 -11.26
C SER A 180 19.00 -14.51 -9.89
N LEU A 181 18.18 -14.20 -8.87
CA LEU A 181 18.66 -14.14 -7.48
C LEU A 181 19.04 -15.52 -6.95
N ALA A 182 18.17 -16.52 -7.15
CA ALA A 182 18.42 -17.89 -6.68
C ALA A 182 19.69 -18.50 -7.30
N ARG A 183 19.95 -18.31 -8.60
CA ARG A 183 21.14 -18.84 -9.29
C ARG A 183 22.47 -18.38 -8.68
N ARG A 184 22.47 -17.31 -7.88
CA ARG A 184 23.66 -16.81 -7.20
C ARG A 184 24.12 -17.69 -6.04
N PHE A 185 23.21 -18.44 -5.41
CA PHE A 185 23.52 -19.20 -4.21
C PHE A 185 22.83 -20.58 -4.12
N ILE A 186 21.83 -20.85 -4.96
CA ILE A 186 21.11 -22.13 -5.04
C ILE A 186 21.63 -22.93 -6.25
N LYS A 187 21.80 -24.23 -6.03
CA LYS A 187 22.15 -25.22 -7.04
C LYS A 187 21.27 -25.14 -8.29
N ARG A 188 21.89 -25.14 -9.47
CA ARG A 188 21.21 -24.87 -10.76
C ARG A 188 20.18 -25.95 -11.11
N GLU A 189 20.46 -27.20 -10.78
CA GLU A 189 19.61 -28.36 -10.99
C GLU A 189 18.24 -28.22 -10.32
N LEU A 190 18.15 -27.52 -9.18
CA LEU A 190 16.89 -27.28 -8.47
C LEU A 190 16.03 -26.19 -9.14
N LEU A 191 16.66 -25.32 -9.92
CA LEU A 191 16.00 -24.20 -10.60
C LEU A 191 15.59 -24.58 -12.04
N GLN A 192 16.12 -25.68 -12.56
CA GLN A 192 15.75 -26.20 -13.86
C GLN A 192 14.30 -26.69 -13.81
N ASN A 193 13.48 -26.24 -14.77
CA ASN A 193 12.06 -26.61 -14.88
C ASN A 193 11.17 -26.33 -13.65
N ILE A 194 11.67 -25.58 -12.65
CA ILE A 194 10.84 -25.16 -11.51
C ILE A 194 9.71 -24.26 -12.01
N THR A 195 8.48 -24.58 -11.62
CA THR A 195 7.30 -23.80 -11.98
C THR A 195 7.23 -22.51 -11.16
N PRO A 196 6.57 -21.44 -11.65
CA PRO A 196 6.43 -20.19 -10.91
C PRO A 196 5.86 -20.39 -9.49
N PHE A 197 4.88 -21.28 -9.35
CA PHE A 197 4.29 -21.59 -8.04
C PHE A 197 5.27 -22.34 -7.12
N LYS A 198 6.00 -23.35 -7.64
CA LYS A 198 7.00 -24.07 -6.84
C LYS A 198 8.14 -23.16 -6.39
N LEU A 199 8.50 -22.16 -7.20
CA LEU A 199 9.50 -21.16 -6.84
C LEU A 199 9.07 -20.31 -5.62
N THR A 200 7.77 -20.09 -5.42
CA THR A 200 7.25 -19.42 -4.21
C THR A 200 7.34 -20.25 -2.94
N LYS A 201 7.64 -21.55 -3.07
CA LYS A 201 7.72 -22.54 -1.97
C LYS A 201 9.13 -23.07 -1.74
N LEU A 202 10.08 -22.72 -2.60
CA LEU A 202 11.48 -23.11 -2.47
C LEU A 202 12.02 -22.51 -1.17
N ASP A 203 12.55 -23.33 -0.25
CA ASP A 203 13.17 -22.80 0.98
C ASP A 203 14.58 -22.29 0.65
N PRO A 204 14.84 -20.97 0.73
CA PRO A 204 16.15 -20.43 0.45
C PRO A 204 17.13 -20.58 1.63
N ASP A 205 16.71 -21.08 2.80
CA ASP A 205 17.62 -21.31 3.93
C ASP A 205 18.11 -22.77 4.02
N ASP A 206 17.54 -23.67 3.22
CA ASP A 206 17.98 -25.07 3.18
C ASP A 206 19.38 -25.16 2.57
N GLN A 207 20.37 -25.30 3.44
CA GLN A 207 21.79 -25.36 3.07
C GLN A 207 22.12 -26.52 2.13
N LYS A 208 21.29 -27.59 2.07
CA LYS A 208 21.48 -28.69 1.12
C LYS A 208 21.31 -28.24 -0.33
N ASN A 209 20.51 -27.19 -0.52
CA ASN A 209 20.21 -26.60 -1.82
C ASN A 209 21.24 -25.54 -2.22
N HIS A 210 22.11 -25.11 -1.30
CA HIS A 210 23.09 -24.07 -1.57
C HIS A 210 24.29 -24.61 -2.35
N VAL A 211 24.88 -23.76 -3.18
CA VAL A 211 26.26 -23.97 -3.62
C VAL A 211 27.20 -23.73 -2.44
N SER A 212 28.42 -24.28 -2.50
CA SER A 212 29.44 -23.95 -1.50
C SER A 212 29.63 -22.43 -1.45
N ALA A 213 29.88 -21.87 -0.25
CA ALA A 213 30.02 -20.43 -0.07
C ALA A 213 31.07 -19.82 -1.00
N CYS A 214 32.17 -20.54 -1.31
CA CYS A 214 33.21 -20.09 -2.24
C CYS A 214 32.72 -19.93 -3.70
N HIS A 215 31.66 -20.64 -4.09
CA HIS A 215 31.09 -20.61 -5.44
C HIS A 215 29.87 -19.70 -5.56
N ALA A 216 29.44 -19.03 -4.48
CA ALA A 216 28.33 -18.09 -4.54
C ALA A 216 28.70 -16.83 -5.34
N ASP A 217 27.82 -16.43 -6.26
CA ASP A 217 28.00 -15.26 -7.12
C ASP A 217 27.60 -13.97 -6.40
N ILE A 218 28.62 -13.27 -5.89
CA ILE A 218 28.50 -11.95 -5.25
C ILE A 218 28.71 -10.78 -6.24
N GLY A 219 28.90 -11.07 -7.52
CA GLY A 219 29.15 -10.08 -8.57
C GLY A 219 30.61 -9.64 -8.66
N LEU A 220 31.04 -9.35 -9.89
CA LEU A 220 32.44 -9.04 -10.23
C LEU A 220 33.03 -7.88 -9.43
N GLY A 221 32.26 -6.82 -9.18
CA GLY A 221 32.74 -5.67 -8.41
C GLY A 221 33.05 -6.01 -6.96
N ALA A 222 32.26 -6.89 -6.34
CA ALA A 222 32.51 -7.33 -4.96
C ALA A 222 33.70 -8.28 -4.90
N GLU A 223 33.86 -9.14 -5.92
CA GLU A 223 35.02 -10.02 -6.09
C GLU A 223 36.33 -9.27 -6.28
N SER A 224 36.31 -8.17 -7.04
CA SER A 224 37.50 -7.35 -7.31
C SER A 224 37.82 -6.37 -6.18
N SER A 225 36.86 -6.06 -5.31
CA SER A 225 37.03 -5.18 -4.15
C SER A 225 37.65 -5.89 -2.95
N LYS A 226 38.41 -6.97 -3.19
CA LYS A 226 39.18 -7.63 -2.14
C LYS A 226 40.21 -6.62 -1.61
N PRO A 227 40.23 -6.37 -0.29
CA PRO A 227 41.18 -5.43 0.27
C PRO A 227 42.62 -5.98 0.14
N ASP A 228 43.56 -5.09 -0.15
CA ASP A 228 45.00 -5.37 -0.23
C ASP A 228 45.45 -6.20 0.97
N ASN A 229 45.91 -7.44 0.76
CA ASN A 229 46.63 -8.36 1.67
C ASN A 229 46.25 -8.41 3.18
N SER A 230 45.14 -7.81 3.60
CA SER A 230 44.80 -7.49 4.99
C SER A 230 43.58 -8.23 5.51
N VAL A 231 42.78 -8.83 4.62
CA VAL A 231 41.64 -9.68 4.99
C VAL A 231 42.02 -11.13 4.76
N GLY A 232 42.02 -11.89 5.87
CA GLY A 232 42.26 -13.33 5.83
C GLY A 232 41.15 -14.07 5.08
N GLU A 233 41.49 -15.26 4.57
CA GLU A 233 40.56 -16.12 3.81
C GLU A 233 39.26 -16.40 4.57
N LEU A 234 39.34 -16.52 5.90
CA LEU A 234 38.20 -16.74 6.79
C LEU A 234 37.19 -15.59 6.69
N SER A 235 37.63 -14.34 6.77
CA SER A 235 36.76 -13.15 6.68
C SER A 235 36.17 -12.96 5.28
N ALA A 236 36.90 -13.32 4.23
CA ALA A 236 36.35 -13.34 2.88
C ALA A 236 35.24 -14.40 2.72
N LEU A 237 35.40 -15.56 3.36
CA LEU A 237 34.40 -16.62 3.34
C LEU A 237 33.17 -16.28 4.21
N GLU A 238 33.38 -15.61 5.34
CA GLU A 238 32.30 -15.02 6.16
C GLU A 238 31.49 -13.99 5.37
N PHE A 239 32.16 -13.07 4.66
CA PHE A 239 31.47 -12.10 3.81
C PHE A 239 30.59 -12.76 2.74
N ARG A 240 31.05 -13.88 2.14
CA ARG A 240 30.21 -14.64 1.20
C ARG A 240 29.00 -15.27 1.88
N ARG A 241 29.16 -15.83 3.08
CA ARG A 241 28.03 -16.36 3.87
C ARG A 241 27.03 -15.26 4.21
N ASP A 242 27.50 -14.06 4.52
CA ASP A 242 26.63 -12.89 4.73
C ASP A 242 25.88 -12.51 3.45
N CYS A 243 26.54 -12.54 2.29
CA CYS A 243 25.89 -12.30 0.99
C CYS A 243 24.81 -13.35 0.68
N ILE A 244 25.07 -14.63 0.96
CA ILE A 244 24.08 -15.71 0.81
C ILE A 244 22.90 -15.44 1.75
N THR A 245 23.16 -15.09 3.00
CA THR A 245 22.12 -14.76 3.99
C THR A 245 21.26 -13.58 3.52
N ALA A 246 21.89 -12.53 2.94
CA ALA A 246 21.19 -11.40 2.35
C ALA A 246 20.28 -11.83 1.19
N LEU A 247 20.78 -12.66 0.27
CA LEU A 247 20.01 -13.21 -0.85
C LEU A 247 18.85 -14.08 -0.38
N SER A 248 19.06 -14.93 0.62
CA SER A 248 18.01 -15.78 1.18
C SER A 248 16.90 -14.93 1.82
N ARG A 249 17.24 -13.88 2.58
CA ARG A 249 16.27 -12.94 3.14
C ARG A 249 15.46 -12.22 2.05
N MET A 250 16.13 -11.76 0.99
CA MET A 250 15.44 -11.17 -0.16
C MET A 250 14.47 -12.16 -0.78
N MET A 251 14.90 -13.38 -1.07
CA MET A 251 14.07 -14.44 -1.64
C MET A 251 12.83 -14.72 -0.78
N LYS A 252 13.00 -14.91 0.54
CA LYS A 252 11.87 -15.09 1.47
C LYS A 252 10.89 -13.93 1.40
N LYS A 253 11.40 -12.70 1.40
CA LYS A 253 10.55 -11.52 1.39
C LYS A 253 9.78 -11.34 0.09
N ILE A 254 10.37 -11.71 -1.05
CA ILE A 254 9.65 -11.79 -2.34
C ILE A 254 8.58 -12.88 -2.27
N GLN A 255 8.90 -14.05 -1.73
CA GLN A 255 7.99 -15.18 -1.63
C GLN A 255 6.77 -14.87 -0.75
N GLU A 256 6.92 -14.19 0.38
CA GLU A 256 5.84 -13.84 1.31
C GLU A 256 4.60 -13.25 0.61
N LYS A 257 4.80 -12.21 -0.21
CA LYS A 257 3.72 -11.47 -0.90
C LYS A 257 3.76 -11.64 -2.42
N SER A 258 4.37 -12.72 -2.92
CA SER A 258 4.56 -12.91 -4.36
C SER A 258 3.24 -13.01 -5.13
N PRO A 259 3.03 -12.20 -6.19
CA PRO A 259 1.95 -12.38 -7.16
C PRO A 259 1.93 -13.79 -7.79
N LEU A 260 3.06 -14.49 -7.87
CA LEU A 260 3.14 -15.84 -8.43
C LEU A 260 2.33 -16.89 -7.64
N LYS A 261 1.91 -16.58 -6.40
CA LYS A 261 1.00 -17.43 -5.62
C LYS A 261 -0.41 -17.47 -6.21
N TYR A 262 -0.82 -16.41 -6.89
CA TYR A 262 -2.16 -16.24 -7.44
C TYR A 262 -2.27 -16.92 -8.80
N PRO A 263 -3.19 -17.89 -8.97
CA PRO A 263 -3.36 -18.55 -10.25
C PRO A 263 -3.74 -17.59 -11.39
N ALA A 264 -4.51 -16.53 -11.11
CA ALA A 264 -4.90 -15.52 -12.09
C ALA A 264 -3.66 -14.85 -12.74
N VAL A 265 -2.65 -14.50 -11.94
CA VAL A 265 -1.37 -13.95 -12.42
C VAL A 265 -0.61 -14.95 -13.28
N ARG A 266 -0.68 -16.24 -12.97
CA ARG A 266 0.01 -17.28 -13.76
C ARG A 266 -0.71 -17.61 -15.05
N GLU A 267 -2.04 -17.53 -15.06
CA GLU A 267 -2.88 -17.89 -16.20
C GLU A 267 -2.97 -16.76 -17.21
N ILE A 268 -3.11 -15.50 -16.77
CA ILE A 268 -3.23 -14.32 -17.65
C ILE A 268 -2.05 -14.14 -18.63
N ALA A 269 -0.92 -14.82 -18.39
CA ALA A 269 0.21 -14.90 -19.32
C ALA A 269 -0.16 -15.51 -20.70
N PHE A 270 -1.35 -16.11 -20.86
CA PHE A 270 -1.87 -16.48 -22.18
C PHE A 270 -2.12 -15.26 -23.09
N LEU A 271 -2.30 -14.06 -22.51
CA LEU A 271 -2.50 -12.80 -23.25
C LEU A 271 -1.21 -12.27 -23.89
N ASP A 272 -0.04 -12.82 -23.57
CA ASP A 272 1.23 -12.46 -24.22
C ASP A 272 1.23 -12.96 -25.68
N PRO A 273 1.28 -12.08 -26.69
CA PRO A 273 1.29 -12.49 -28.10
C PRO A 273 2.43 -13.46 -28.44
N SER A 274 3.59 -13.32 -27.77
CA SER A 274 4.71 -14.25 -27.95
C SER A 274 4.35 -15.67 -27.50
N ASN A 275 3.55 -15.83 -26.44
CA ASN A 275 3.07 -17.14 -26.00
C ASN A 275 2.00 -17.68 -26.94
N MET A 276 1.09 -16.83 -27.43
CA MET A 276 0.05 -17.22 -28.39
C MET A 276 0.65 -17.80 -29.67
N THR A 277 1.79 -17.26 -30.15
CA THR A 277 2.49 -17.81 -31.32
C THR A 277 3.31 -19.05 -30.99
N ARG A 278 4.04 -19.05 -29.86
CA ARG A 278 4.98 -20.12 -29.52
C ARG A 278 4.29 -21.41 -29.08
N ASP A 279 3.23 -21.30 -28.28
CA ASP A 279 2.52 -22.45 -27.69
C ASP A 279 1.02 -22.14 -27.56
N PRO A 280 0.26 -22.25 -28.67
CA PRO A 280 -1.18 -21.98 -28.69
C PRO A 280 -1.97 -22.91 -27.75
N GLU A 281 -1.61 -24.19 -27.67
CA GLU A 281 -2.31 -25.17 -26.82
C GLU A 281 -2.13 -24.87 -25.34
N TRP A 282 -0.92 -24.46 -24.92
CA TRP A 282 -0.71 -23.96 -23.57
C TRP A 282 -1.56 -22.72 -23.28
N CYS A 283 -1.66 -21.77 -24.23
CA CYS A 283 -2.50 -20.59 -24.07
C CYS A 283 -3.98 -20.95 -23.92
N LYS A 284 -4.50 -21.88 -24.73
CA LYS A 284 -5.88 -22.40 -24.60
C LYS A 284 -6.11 -23.02 -23.22
N GLY A 285 -5.17 -23.82 -22.74
CA GLY A 285 -5.23 -24.41 -21.39
C GLY A 285 -5.30 -23.35 -20.28
N LYS A 286 -4.46 -22.31 -20.36
CA LYS A 286 -4.46 -21.20 -19.40
C LYS A 286 -5.74 -20.36 -19.45
N MET A 287 -6.19 -20.02 -20.65
CA MET A 287 -7.46 -19.32 -20.87
C MET A 287 -8.62 -20.11 -20.24
N LYS A 288 -8.73 -21.41 -20.54
CA LYS A 288 -9.77 -22.27 -19.96
C LYS A 288 -9.75 -22.31 -18.43
N SER A 289 -8.57 -22.43 -17.81
CA SER A 289 -8.43 -22.37 -16.35
C SER A 289 -8.90 -21.04 -15.76
N LEU A 290 -8.61 -19.92 -16.43
CA LEU A 290 -9.02 -18.60 -15.95
C LEU A 290 -10.53 -18.41 -16.09
N VAL A 291 -11.12 -18.84 -17.21
CA VAL A 291 -12.57 -18.79 -17.45
C VAL A 291 -13.33 -19.61 -16.42
N GLN A 292 -12.86 -20.83 -16.11
CA GLN A 292 -13.43 -21.66 -15.04
C GLN A 292 -13.46 -20.93 -13.70
N ARG A 293 -12.42 -20.16 -13.38
CA ARG A 293 -12.40 -19.33 -12.16
C ARG A 293 -13.43 -18.20 -12.21
N PHE A 294 -13.53 -17.48 -13.32
CA PHE A 294 -14.55 -16.42 -13.46
C PHE A 294 -15.98 -16.97 -13.34
N VAL A 295 -16.22 -18.21 -13.79
CA VAL A 295 -17.50 -18.90 -13.59
C VAL A 295 -17.71 -19.25 -12.12
N GLN A 296 -16.71 -19.81 -11.44
CA GLN A 296 -16.76 -20.14 -10.00
C GLN A 296 -17.02 -18.90 -9.14
N ASP A 297 -16.35 -17.79 -9.45
CA ASP A 297 -16.45 -16.53 -8.73
C ASP A 297 -17.69 -15.70 -9.12
N ARG A 298 -18.55 -16.24 -10.00
CA ARG A 298 -19.78 -15.60 -10.53
C ARG A 298 -19.54 -14.26 -11.23
N GLN A 299 -18.34 -14.09 -11.78
CA GLN A 299 -17.88 -12.89 -12.51
C GLN A 299 -18.17 -12.95 -14.02
N LEU A 300 -18.58 -14.11 -14.54
CA LEU A 300 -18.98 -14.27 -15.94
C LEU A 300 -20.50 -14.26 -16.10
N THR A 301 -21.04 -13.20 -16.67
CA THR A 301 -22.46 -13.12 -17.04
C THR A 301 -22.78 -14.21 -18.07
N GLY A 302 -23.83 -15.00 -17.84
CA GLY A 302 -24.17 -16.17 -18.65
C GLY A 302 -23.52 -17.48 -18.22
N GLY A 303 -22.66 -17.46 -17.18
CA GLY A 303 -22.15 -18.66 -16.53
C GLY A 303 -21.36 -19.58 -17.47
N VAL A 304 -21.62 -20.89 -17.37
CA VAL A 304 -20.89 -21.92 -18.12
C VAL A 304 -21.04 -21.75 -19.64
N SER A 305 -22.25 -21.48 -20.14
CA SER A 305 -22.50 -21.33 -21.58
C SER A 305 -21.72 -20.16 -22.19
N ALA A 306 -21.63 -19.03 -21.49
CA ALA A 306 -20.79 -17.92 -21.90
C ALA A 306 -19.30 -18.28 -21.84
N GLY A 307 -18.90 -19.11 -20.88
CA GLY A 307 -17.54 -19.64 -20.77
C GLY A 307 -17.15 -20.53 -21.96
N ASP A 308 -18.04 -21.43 -22.38
CA ASP A 308 -17.82 -22.32 -23.53
C ASP A 308 -17.71 -21.52 -24.83
N ALA A 309 -18.62 -20.58 -25.06
CA ALA A 309 -18.58 -19.69 -26.22
C ALA A 309 -17.26 -18.89 -26.29
N LEU A 310 -16.80 -18.38 -25.15
CA LEU A 310 -15.56 -17.63 -25.07
C LEU A 310 -14.31 -18.49 -25.32
N VAL A 311 -14.29 -19.74 -24.84
CA VAL A 311 -13.21 -20.69 -25.15
C VAL A 311 -13.19 -21.00 -26.65
N GLN A 312 -14.36 -21.20 -27.27
CA GLN A 312 -14.49 -21.43 -28.71
C GLN A 312 -14.05 -20.23 -29.55
N GLN A 313 -14.41 -19.00 -29.14
CA GLN A 313 -13.95 -17.78 -29.81
C GLN A 313 -12.43 -17.63 -29.71
N PHE A 314 -11.85 -17.91 -28.55
CA PHE A 314 -10.39 -17.84 -28.39
C PHE A 314 -9.66 -18.87 -29.26
N ASP A 315 -10.19 -20.09 -29.39
CA ASP A 315 -9.65 -21.12 -30.28
C ASP A 315 -9.65 -20.68 -31.76
N SER A 316 -10.77 -20.11 -32.19
CA SER A 316 -10.94 -19.54 -33.54
C SER A 316 -9.96 -18.40 -33.79
N PHE A 317 -9.87 -17.47 -32.83
CA PHE A 317 -8.95 -16.33 -32.86
C PHE A 317 -7.49 -16.75 -32.99
N LEU A 318 -7.03 -17.72 -32.18
CA LEU A 318 -5.66 -18.22 -32.27
C LEU A 318 -5.37 -18.91 -33.60
N SER A 319 -6.35 -19.64 -34.14
CA SER A 319 -6.22 -20.30 -35.44
C SER A 319 -6.07 -19.31 -36.60
N GLN A 320 -6.78 -18.18 -36.53
CA GLN A 320 -6.73 -17.13 -37.54
C GLN A 320 -5.52 -16.20 -37.39
N HIS A 321 -5.21 -15.74 -36.17
CA HIS A 321 -4.24 -14.66 -35.95
C HIS A 321 -2.95 -15.09 -35.25
N GLY A 322 -2.95 -16.18 -34.49
CA GLY A 322 -1.85 -16.56 -33.60
C GLY A 322 -0.51 -16.84 -34.30
N LYS A 323 -0.55 -17.22 -35.59
CA LYS A 323 0.64 -17.44 -36.44
C LYS A 323 1.00 -16.25 -37.34
N SER A 324 0.29 -15.13 -37.22
CA SER A 324 0.54 -13.96 -38.06
C SER A 324 1.89 -13.32 -37.73
N LEU A 325 2.51 -12.66 -38.72
CA LEU A 325 3.77 -11.94 -38.55
C LEU A 325 3.66 -10.87 -37.45
N LYS A 326 2.50 -10.22 -37.34
CA LYS A 326 2.20 -9.19 -36.32
C LYS A 326 2.39 -9.71 -34.90
N PHE A 327 1.93 -10.93 -34.60
CA PHE A 327 2.07 -11.54 -33.28
C PHE A 327 3.52 -11.96 -33.00
N HIS A 328 4.20 -12.49 -34.01
CA HIS A 328 5.61 -12.88 -33.88
C HIS A 328 6.54 -11.69 -33.66
N SER A 329 6.24 -10.53 -34.28
CA SER A 329 7.02 -9.31 -34.14
C SER A 329 6.63 -8.43 -32.95
N PHE A 330 5.62 -8.83 -32.16
CA PHE A 330 5.15 -8.02 -31.04
C PHE A 330 6.26 -7.81 -30.01
N LYS A 331 6.52 -6.55 -29.66
CA LYS A 331 7.52 -6.18 -28.66
C LYS A 331 6.82 -5.58 -27.42
N PRO A 332 6.84 -6.29 -26.28
CA PRO A 332 6.34 -5.73 -25.03
C PRO A 332 7.06 -4.42 -24.69
N MET A 333 6.35 -3.43 -24.17
CA MET A 333 6.83 -2.07 -23.82
C MET A 333 7.12 -1.12 -24.99
N ASP A 334 7.36 -1.63 -26.20
CA ASP A 334 7.41 -0.80 -27.42
C ASP A 334 6.00 -0.62 -28.02
N GLN A 335 5.13 -1.61 -27.82
CA GLN A 335 3.75 -1.63 -28.28
C GLN A 335 2.80 -1.91 -27.11
N GLN A 336 1.74 -1.10 -26.99
CA GLN A 336 0.71 -1.29 -25.97
C GLN A 336 -0.15 -2.51 -26.26
N LEU A 337 -0.26 -3.40 -25.28
CA LEU A 337 -0.90 -4.71 -25.46
C LEU A 337 -2.41 -4.59 -25.70
N ASP A 338 -3.09 -3.70 -24.99
CA ASP A 338 -4.51 -3.42 -25.18
C ASP A 338 -4.81 -2.85 -26.56
N VAL A 339 -4.02 -1.88 -27.04
CA VAL A 339 -4.16 -1.34 -28.40
C VAL A 339 -3.96 -2.44 -29.43
N PHE A 340 -2.88 -3.21 -29.31
CA PHE A 340 -2.56 -4.32 -30.22
C PHE A 340 -3.67 -5.38 -30.27
N LEU A 341 -4.15 -5.83 -29.11
CA LEU A 341 -5.21 -6.83 -29.04
C LEU A 341 -6.54 -6.25 -29.53
N HIS A 342 -6.84 -4.99 -29.24
CA HIS A 342 -8.05 -4.33 -29.71
C HIS A 342 -8.09 -4.22 -31.25
N GLU A 343 -6.97 -3.86 -31.88
CA GLU A 343 -6.84 -3.78 -33.35
C GLU A 343 -6.93 -5.16 -34.03
N THR A 344 -6.60 -6.24 -33.32
CA THR A 344 -6.66 -7.60 -33.86
C THR A 344 -8.02 -8.27 -33.63
N LEU A 345 -8.71 -7.94 -32.54
CA LEU A 345 -10.02 -8.50 -32.23
C LEU A 345 -11.09 -7.88 -33.15
N ASP A 346 -11.44 -8.60 -34.22
CA ASP A 346 -12.57 -8.29 -35.10
C ASP A 346 -13.90 -8.24 -34.33
N GLN A 347 -14.94 -7.65 -34.95
CA GLN A 347 -16.29 -7.57 -34.35
C GLN A 347 -16.92 -8.95 -34.10
N ASP A 348 -16.38 -10.00 -34.70
CA ASP A 348 -16.90 -11.38 -34.66
C ASP A 348 -16.65 -12.10 -33.32
N TYR A 349 -15.90 -11.50 -32.38
CA TYR A 349 -15.59 -12.09 -31.06
C TYR A 349 -16.05 -11.23 -29.87
N PRO A 350 -17.37 -10.95 -29.69
CA PRO A 350 -17.84 -10.00 -28.68
C PRO A 350 -17.58 -10.45 -27.23
N GLU A 351 -17.76 -11.73 -26.92
CA GLU A 351 -17.53 -12.30 -25.59
C GLU A 351 -16.03 -12.28 -25.24
N LEU A 352 -15.17 -12.66 -26.19
CA LEU A 352 -13.73 -12.63 -26.04
C LEU A 352 -13.21 -11.20 -25.80
N ARG A 353 -13.72 -10.24 -26.60
CA ARG A 353 -13.35 -8.83 -26.47
C ARG A 353 -13.72 -8.28 -25.10
N SER A 354 -14.95 -8.52 -24.65
CA SER A 354 -15.39 -8.09 -23.31
C SER A 354 -14.56 -8.73 -22.20
N PHE A 355 -14.13 -9.97 -22.38
CA PHE A 355 -13.27 -10.65 -21.41
C PHE A 355 -11.84 -10.09 -21.39
N PHE A 356 -11.22 -9.84 -22.54
CA PHE A 356 -9.90 -9.24 -22.61
C PHE A 356 -9.88 -7.85 -21.96
N GLN A 357 -10.91 -7.04 -22.19
CA GLN A 357 -11.07 -5.75 -21.52
C GLN A 357 -11.07 -5.91 -19.99
N ARG A 358 -11.84 -6.85 -19.44
CA ARG A 358 -11.85 -7.13 -17.99
C ARG A 358 -10.48 -7.56 -17.46
N LEU A 359 -9.75 -8.39 -18.21
CA LEU A 359 -8.43 -8.87 -17.81
C LEU A 359 -7.35 -7.78 -17.84
N LEU A 360 -7.38 -6.92 -18.87
CA LEU A 360 -6.41 -5.84 -19.03
C LEU A 360 -6.63 -4.69 -18.03
N LEU A 361 -7.81 -4.62 -17.40
CA LEU A 361 -8.10 -3.73 -16.27
C LEU A 361 -7.55 -4.24 -14.93
N LEU A 362 -7.08 -5.49 -14.84
CA LEU A 362 -6.48 -6.01 -13.62
C LEU A 362 -5.15 -5.29 -13.33
N SER A 363 -5.09 -4.65 -12.17
CA SER A 363 -3.90 -3.92 -11.74
C SER A 363 -2.69 -4.84 -11.51
N HIS A 364 -1.51 -4.40 -11.93
CA HIS A 364 -0.22 -5.03 -11.64
C HIS A 364 0.62 -4.25 -10.61
N GLY A 365 0.14 -3.07 -10.19
CA GLY A 365 0.88 -2.15 -9.33
C GLY A 365 0.16 -0.82 -9.09
N GLN A 366 0.83 0.10 -8.41
CA GLN A 366 0.28 1.40 -8.01
C GLN A 366 0.61 2.54 -8.96
N SER A 367 1.22 2.32 -10.13
CA SER A 367 1.64 3.40 -11.02
C SER A 367 0.54 4.45 -11.23
N THR A 368 -0.72 4.04 -11.46
CA THR A 368 -1.85 4.97 -11.62
C THR A 368 -2.21 5.71 -10.33
N VAL A 369 -2.22 5.02 -9.18
CA VAL A 369 -2.58 5.59 -7.88
C VAL A 369 -1.46 6.50 -7.35
N GLU A 370 -0.20 6.09 -7.46
CA GLU A 370 0.99 6.87 -7.13
C GLU A 370 1.15 8.08 -8.04
N ARG A 371 0.83 7.97 -9.33
CA ARG A 371 0.68 9.14 -10.19
C ARG A 371 -0.43 10.02 -9.65
N GLY A 372 -1.61 9.48 -9.32
CA GLY A 372 -2.70 10.21 -8.66
C GLY A 372 -2.21 11.02 -7.46
N PHE A 373 -1.44 10.42 -6.54
CA PHE A 373 -0.83 11.12 -5.41
C PHE A 373 0.22 12.15 -5.82
N SER A 374 1.10 11.83 -6.76
CA SER A 374 2.11 12.78 -7.25
C SER A 374 1.46 13.99 -7.89
N ILE A 375 0.34 13.79 -8.59
CA ILE A 375 -0.37 14.91 -9.19
C ILE A 375 -1.23 15.64 -8.17
N ASN A 376 -1.81 14.94 -7.20
CA ASN A 376 -2.44 15.59 -6.06
C ASN A 376 -1.45 16.49 -5.33
N ARG A 377 -0.19 16.07 -5.18
CA ARG A 377 0.87 16.89 -4.59
C ARG A 377 1.15 18.19 -5.36
N GLU A 378 0.91 18.21 -6.68
CA GLU A 378 1.03 19.46 -7.48
C GLU A 378 -0.07 20.48 -7.16
N VAL A 379 -1.22 20.02 -6.66
CA VAL A 379 -2.39 20.87 -6.32
C VAL A 379 -2.60 21.00 -4.81
N GLU A 380 -1.93 20.15 -4.02
CA GLU A 380 -2.04 20.10 -2.57
C GLU A 380 -1.41 21.34 -1.95
N THR A 381 -2.24 22.06 -1.18
CA THR A 381 -1.86 23.24 -0.40
C THR A 381 -2.50 23.16 0.98
N CYS A 382 -1.97 23.88 1.97
CA CYS A 382 -2.53 23.87 3.31
C CYS A 382 -3.98 24.40 3.32
N ASN A 383 -4.84 23.80 4.14
CA ASN A 383 -6.21 24.26 4.42
C ASN A 383 -7.18 24.22 3.22
N ILE A 384 -7.01 23.29 2.29
CA ILE A 384 -7.99 23.06 1.21
C ILE A 384 -8.98 21.95 1.58
N THR A 385 -10.20 22.05 1.07
CA THR A 385 -11.23 21.03 1.20
C THR A 385 -11.15 20.00 0.08
N GLU A 386 -11.73 18.82 0.26
CA GLU A 386 -11.83 17.78 -0.77
C GLU A 386 -12.39 18.32 -2.10
N LYS A 387 -13.50 19.09 -2.04
CA LYS A 387 -14.09 19.76 -3.22
C LYS A 387 -13.11 20.65 -3.97
N THR A 388 -12.17 21.29 -3.27
CA THR A 388 -11.15 22.14 -3.90
C THR A 388 -10.12 21.29 -4.63
N VAL A 389 -9.69 20.17 -4.03
CA VAL A 389 -8.79 19.19 -4.66
C VAL A 389 -9.42 18.62 -5.92
N GLU A 390 -10.69 18.20 -5.86
CA GLU A 390 -11.44 17.69 -7.01
C GLU A 390 -11.50 18.71 -8.15
N ALA A 391 -11.86 19.96 -7.84
CA ALA A 391 -11.93 21.02 -8.84
C ALA A 391 -10.57 21.31 -9.50
N GLN A 392 -9.49 21.37 -8.71
CA GLN A 392 -8.13 21.57 -9.24
C GLN A 392 -7.66 20.38 -10.07
N ARG A 393 -7.98 19.15 -9.65
CA ARG A 393 -7.72 17.92 -10.42
C ARG A 393 -8.37 17.97 -11.80
N LEU A 394 -9.67 18.30 -11.86
CA LEU A 394 -10.41 18.42 -13.12
C LEU A 394 -9.76 19.42 -14.08
N VAL A 395 -9.29 20.56 -13.57
CA VAL A 395 -8.58 21.56 -14.38
C VAL A 395 -7.26 20.99 -14.91
N CYS A 396 -6.44 20.39 -14.06
CA CYS A 396 -5.17 19.78 -14.47
C CYS A 396 -5.36 18.67 -15.52
N ASP A 397 -6.37 17.83 -15.35
CA ASP A 397 -6.62 16.71 -16.26
C ASP A 397 -7.12 17.21 -17.62
N HIS A 398 -7.97 18.23 -17.65
CA HIS A 398 -8.39 18.88 -18.89
C HIS A 398 -7.22 19.54 -19.63
N VAL A 399 -6.36 20.27 -18.91
CA VAL A 399 -5.15 20.90 -19.47
C VAL A 399 -4.23 19.85 -20.10
N ARG A 400 -4.07 18.69 -19.46
CA ARG A 400 -3.28 17.58 -20.01
C ARG A 400 -3.93 16.98 -21.25
N ALA A 401 -5.25 16.78 -21.24
CA ALA A 401 -5.97 16.27 -22.40
C ALA A 401 -5.82 17.20 -23.62
N CYS A 402 -5.76 18.52 -23.40
CA CYS A 402 -5.46 19.50 -24.45
C CYS A 402 -3.98 19.53 -24.88
N GLY A 403 -3.08 18.84 -24.16
CA GLY A 403 -1.65 18.82 -24.44
C GLY A 403 -0.89 20.06 -23.94
N GLY A 404 -1.39 20.73 -22.90
CA GLY A 404 -0.76 21.87 -22.23
C GLY A 404 -1.64 23.11 -22.16
N VAL A 405 -1.29 24.04 -21.25
CA VAL A 405 -2.11 25.24 -20.95
C VAL A 405 -2.33 26.11 -22.19
N LEU A 406 -1.32 26.23 -23.06
CA LEU A 406 -1.40 27.03 -24.28
C LEU A 406 -2.32 26.45 -25.36
N LYS A 407 -2.74 25.19 -25.22
CA LYS A 407 -3.60 24.48 -26.17
C LYS A 407 -5.05 24.37 -25.71
N VAL A 408 -5.37 24.90 -24.53
CA VAL A 408 -6.74 24.93 -24.02
C VAL A 408 -7.52 25.98 -24.81
N SER A 409 -8.54 25.55 -25.54
CA SER A 409 -9.39 26.44 -26.34
C SER A 409 -10.26 27.35 -25.47
N LEU A 410 -10.19 28.66 -25.70
CA LEU A 410 -11.03 29.65 -25.02
C LEU A 410 -12.41 29.70 -25.66
N THR A 411 -13.29 28.79 -25.26
CA THR A 411 -14.67 28.76 -25.75
C THR A 411 -15.53 29.87 -25.13
N LYS A 412 -16.65 30.23 -25.80
CA LYS A 412 -17.58 31.25 -25.28
C LYS A 412 -18.16 30.83 -23.93
N GLU A 413 -18.41 29.54 -23.75
CA GLU A 413 -18.93 28.95 -22.51
C GLU A 413 -17.91 29.09 -21.38
N LEU A 414 -16.62 28.87 -21.66
CA LEU A 414 -15.55 29.04 -20.67
C LEU A 414 -15.45 30.51 -20.24
N LEU A 415 -15.46 31.45 -21.20
CA LEU A 415 -15.41 32.89 -20.92
C LEU A 415 -16.62 33.35 -20.10
N ALA A 416 -17.84 32.88 -20.45
CA ALA A 416 -19.04 33.18 -19.69
C ALA A 416 -18.99 32.59 -18.26
N SER A 417 -18.46 31.37 -18.12
CA SER A 417 -18.26 30.73 -16.82
C SER A 417 -17.32 31.55 -15.93
N VAL A 418 -16.19 32.03 -16.47
CA VAL A 418 -15.23 32.90 -15.76
C VAL A 418 -15.88 34.22 -15.35
N ALA A 419 -16.63 34.87 -16.26
CA ALA A 419 -17.34 36.11 -15.95
C ALA A 419 -18.35 35.95 -14.79
N SER A 420 -18.97 34.78 -14.68
CA SER A 420 -19.93 34.44 -13.61
C SER A 420 -19.30 33.90 -12.32
N ALA A 421 -17.98 33.65 -12.28
CA ALA A 421 -17.33 32.91 -11.21
C ALA A 421 -17.53 33.55 -9.82
N ARG A 422 -17.45 34.88 -9.73
CA ARG A 422 -17.68 35.61 -8.47
C ARG A 422 -19.11 35.44 -7.95
N THR A 423 -20.10 35.45 -8.85
CA THR A 423 -21.50 35.24 -8.50
C THR A 423 -21.74 33.82 -8.00
N LYS A 424 -21.21 32.81 -8.72
CA LYS A 424 -21.27 31.40 -8.30
C LYS A 424 -20.63 31.19 -6.93
N TYR A 425 -19.48 31.82 -6.68
CA TYR A 425 -18.81 31.74 -5.38
C TYR A 425 -19.63 32.33 -4.24
N ARG A 426 -20.29 33.48 -4.46
CA ARG A 426 -21.19 34.07 -3.45
C ARG A 426 -22.38 33.16 -3.15
N MET A 427 -23.00 32.59 -4.18
CA MET A 427 -24.10 31.64 -4.00
C MET A 427 -23.67 30.41 -3.19
N TYR A 428 -22.46 29.88 -3.47
CA TYR A 428 -21.89 28.78 -2.70
C TYR A 428 -21.69 29.14 -1.21
N LEU A 429 -21.13 30.33 -0.91
CA LEU A 429 -20.94 30.77 0.47
C LEU A 429 -22.26 30.95 1.22
N ASP A 430 -23.29 31.46 0.55
CA ASP A 430 -24.62 31.61 1.14
C ASP A 430 -25.26 30.25 1.42
N GLU A 431 -25.08 29.28 0.54
CA GLU A 431 -25.55 27.90 0.75
C GLU A 431 -24.81 27.21 1.92
N GLU A 432 -23.48 27.31 1.96
CA GLU A 432 -22.69 26.75 3.06
C GLU A 432 -23.11 27.35 4.42
N ARG A 433 -23.45 28.64 4.46
CA ARG A 433 -23.94 29.29 5.67
C ARG A 433 -25.28 28.68 6.11
N ARG A 434 -26.22 28.51 5.18
CA ARG A 434 -27.53 27.89 5.47
C ARG A 434 -27.37 26.46 5.95
N GLU A 435 -26.55 25.66 5.28
CA GLU A 435 -26.26 24.27 5.67
C GLU A 435 -25.70 24.20 7.10
N ARG A 436 -24.75 25.09 7.45
CA ARG A 436 -24.20 25.16 8.82
C ARG A 436 -25.25 25.57 9.84
N GLU A 437 -26.11 26.53 9.52
CA GLU A 437 -27.20 26.94 10.42
C GLU A 437 -28.19 25.81 10.66
N VAL A 438 -28.57 25.07 9.61
CA VAL A 438 -29.45 23.90 9.69
C VAL A 438 -28.79 22.78 10.51
N ALA A 439 -27.52 22.47 10.24
CA ALA A 439 -26.77 21.45 10.98
C ALA A 439 -26.66 21.79 12.47
N MET A 440 -26.36 23.06 12.81
CA MET A 440 -26.29 23.51 14.20
C MET A 440 -27.65 23.43 14.91
N ARG A 441 -28.75 23.77 14.22
CA ARG A 441 -30.11 23.57 14.76
C ARG A 441 -30.42 22.09 14.97
N GLY A 442 -30.04 21.23 14.02
CA GLY A 442 -30.18 19.78 14.11
C GLY A 442 -29.42 19.17 15.28
N LEU A 443 -28.17 19.58 15.51
CA LEU A 443 -27.37 19.12 16.65
C LEU A 443 -27.98 19.55 18.00
N LYS A 444 -28.41 20.80 18.12
CA LYS A 444 -29.08 21.28 19.34
C LYS A 444 -30.38 20.52 19.61
N ARG A 445 -31.15 20.24 18.55
CA ARG A 445 -32.38 19.45 18.65
C ARG A 445 -32.09 18.02 19.10
N LYS A 446 -31.11 17.35 18.48
CA LYS A 446 -30.74 15.98 18.83
C LYS A 446 -30.26 15.89 20.29
N ALA A 447 -29.41 16.82 20.73
CA ALA A 447 -28.96 16.86 22.12
C ALA A 447 -30.14 17.00 23.10
N LEU A 448 -31.14 17.83 22.78
CA LEU A 448 -32.33 17.99 23.59
C LEU A 448 -33.24 16.74 23.57
N GLU A 449 -33.35 16.05 22.43
CA GLU A 449 -34.05 14.77 22.30
C GLU A 449 -33.39 13.66 23.15
N ASP A 450 -32.06 13.55 23.10
CA ASP A 450 -31.28 12.59 23.89
C ASP A 450 -31.42 12.87 25.40
N GLU A 451 -31.35 14.14 25.82
CA GLU A 451 -31.58 14.55 27.21
C GLU A 451 -32.99 14.19 27.69
N LEU A 452 -34.02 14.39 26.85
CA LEU A 452 -35.39 14.01 27.15
C LEU A 452 -35.55 12.49 27.28
N GLU A 453 -34.85 11.70 26.47
CA GLU A 453 -34.87 10.24 26.58
C GLU A 453 -34.27 9.76 27.90
N VAL A 454 -33.11 10.30 28.29
CA VAL A 454 -32.46 9.99 29.59
C VAL A 454 -33.39 10.34 30.75
N MET A 455 -34.03 11.50 30.69
CA MET A 455 -34.97 11.96 31.71
C MET A 455 -36.23 11.09 31.78
N ARG A 456 -36.76 10.62 30.64
CA ARG A 456 -37.88 9.67 30.59
C ARG A 456 -37.51 8.32 31.24
N LYS A 457 -36.31 7.81 30.97
CA LYS A 457 -35.79 6.60 31.64
C LYS A 457 -35.66 6.82 33.15
N LYS A 458 -35.10 7.96 33.58
CA LYS A 458 -34.99 8.32 35.00
C LYS A 458 -36.38 8.38 35.67
N LYS A 459 -37.38 8.97 35.00
CA LYS A 459 -38.78 9.00 35.46
C LYS A 459 -39.35 7.60 35.63
N ALA A 460 -39.14 6.70 34.67
CA ALA A 460 -39.63 5.33 34.74
C ALA A 460 -39.05 4.58 35.95
N VAL A 461 -37.72 4.66 36.14
CA VAL A 461 -37.03 4.04 37.29
C VAL A 461 -37.50 4.62 38.62
N LEU A 462 -37.63 5.96 38.73
CA LEU A 462 -38.11 6.59 39.96
C LEU A 462 -39.57 6.19 40.27
N THR A 463 -40.42 6.07 39.26
CA THR A 463 -41.79 5.58 39.43
C THR A 463 -41.81 4.16 40.01
N GLU A 464 -41.00 3.26 39.47
CA GLU A 464 -40.90 1.87 39.94
C GLU A 464 -40.34 1.79 41.37
N VAL A 465 -39.30 2.57 41.67
CA VAL A 465 -38.72 2.67 43.02
C VAL A 465 -39.72 3.23 44.03
N CYS A 466 -40.52 4.24 43.66
CA CYS A 466 -41.59 4.73 44.52
C CYS A 466 -42.62 3.64 44.81
N ALA A 467 -43.07 2.91 43.77
CA ALA A 467 -44.05 1.84 43.93
C ALA A 467 -43.53 0.70 44.81
N SER A 468 -42.27 0.27 44.63
CA SER A 468 -41.68 -0.80 45.44
C SER A 468 -41.46 -0.37 46.90
N LEU A 469 -40.91 0.83 47.14
CA LEU A 469 -40.73 1.35 48.50
C LEU A 469 -42.06 1.48 49.25
N GLN A 470 -43.12 1.89 48.57
CA GLN A 470 -44.45 2.00 49.14
C GLN A 470 -45.00 0.62 49.50
N LYS A 471 -44.93 -0.33 48.56
CA LYS A 471 -45.36 -1.73 48.78
C LYS A 471 -44.60 -2.39 49.92
N ASP A 472 -43.28 -2.32 49.93
CA ASP A 472 -42.44 -2.91 50.98
C ASP A 472 -42.71 -2.28 52.35
N ALA A 473 -43.00 -0.97 52.39
CA ALA A 473 -43.38 -0.28 53.61
C ALA A 473 -44.75 -0.74 54.13
N ASP A 474 -45.72 -0.95 53.24
CA ASP A 474 -47.06 -1.45 53.56
C ASP A 474 -46.99 -2.91 54.02
N ASP A 475 -46.28 -3.80 53.30
CA ASP A 475 -46.05 -5.20 53.66
C ASP A 475 -45.38 -5.35 55.05
N LEU A 476 -44.41 -4.47 55.36
CA LEU A 476 -43.76 -4.48 56.68
C LEU A 476 -44.67 -3.98 57.79
N ALA A 477 -45.57 -3.04 57.50
CA ALA A 477 -46.56 -2.57 58.46
C ALA A 477 -47.58 -3.68 58.76
N GLU A 478 -48.11 -4.34 57.73
CA GLU A 478 -49.04 -5.47 57.86
C GLU A 478 -48.41 -6.65 58.62
N LYS A 479 -47.17 -7.03 58.28
CA LYS A 479 -46.43 -8.08 59.02
C LYS A 479 -46.22 -7.72 60.48
N ALA A 480 -46.05 -6.44 60.82
CA ALA A 480 -45.85 -6.02 62.20
C ALA A 480 -47.09 -6.25 63.07
N GLU A 481 -48.31 -6.17 62.51
CA GLU A 481 -49.57 -6.42 63.23
C GLU A 481 -49.65 -7.84 63.81
N SER A 482 -49.00 -8.81 63.14
CA SER A 482 -48.95 -10.21 63.55
C SER A 482 -47.86 -10.55 64.60
N LYS A 483 -47.06 -9.57 65.04
CA LYS A 483 -45.91 -9.74 65.95
C LYS A 483 -46.09 -8.91 67.23
N ALA A 484 -45.48 -9.32 68.34
CA ALA A 484 -45.57 -8.62 69.62
C ALA A 484 -44.19 -8.18 70.16
N GLY A 485 -44.19 -7.13 70.99
CA GLY A 485 -43.00 -6.63 71.68
C GLY A 485 -41.93 -6.03 70.76
N THR A 486 -40.65 -6.30 71.03
CA THR A 486 -39.50 -5.66 70.37
C THR A 486 -39.47 -5.89 68.85
N LEU A 487 -39.95 -7.05 68.38
CA LEU A 487 -39.94 -7.39 66.95
C LEU A 487 -40.95 -6.55 66.14
N MET A 488 -42.12 -6.26 66.71
CA MET A 488 -43.11 -5.34 66.13
C MET A 488 -42.53 -3.94 65.97
N ALA A 489 -41.91 -3.41 67.04
CA ALA A 489 -41.33 -2.07 67.04
C ALA A 489 -40.21 -1.92 65.99
N GLN A 490 -39.39 -2.96 65.79
CA GLN A 490 -38.37 -3.00 64.74
C GLN A 490 -38.97 -2.98 63.33
N MET A 491 -40.03 -3.74 63.07
CA MET A 491 -40.70 -3.76 61.75
C MET A 491 -41.36 -2.42 61.42
N ILE A 492 -42.03 -1.79 62.39
CA ILE A 492 -42.61 -0.45 62.24
C ILE A 492 -41.53 0.61 61.99
N THR A 493 -40.39 0.53 62.68
CA THR A 493 -39.26 1.44 62.46
C THR A 493 -38.69 1.31 61.04
N LYS A 494 -38.58 0.07 60.53
CA LYS A 494 -38.17 -0.20 59.14
C LYS A 494 -39.20 0.32 58.13
N SER A 495 -40.50 0.07 58.35
CA SER A 495 -41.59 0.60 57.51
C SER A 495 -41.55 2.13 57.44
N ASN A 496 -41.44 2.81 58.59
CA ASN A 496 -41.34 4.27 58.65
C ASN A 496 -40.11 4.82 57.91
N THR A 497 -38.99 4.10 57.96
CA THR A 497 -37.78 4.46 57.21
C THR A 497 -38.00 4.37 55.70
N LEU A 498 -38.68 3.31 55.23
CA LEU A 498 -39.04 3.15 53.82
C LEU A 498 -40.06 4.21 53.39
N ARG A 499 -41.06 4.56 54.21
CA ARG A 499 -42.01 5.66 53.92
C ARG A 499 -41.33 7.02 53.79
N ARG A 500 -40.32 7.30 54.62
CA ARG A 500 -39.51 8.54 54.47
C ARG A 500 -38.76 8.54 53.14
N ARG A 501 -38.07 7.45 52.80
CA ARG A 501 -37.37 7.32 51.50
C ARG A 501 -38.32 7.41 50.31
N HIS A 502 -39.52 6.82 50.40
CA HIS A 502 -40.57 6.95 49.40
C HIS A 502 -40.94 8.42 49.18
N LYS A 503 -41.18 9.18 50.25
CA LYS A 503 -41.51 10.61 50.18
C LYS A 503 -40.39 11.42 49.49
N ASP A 504 -39.14 11.15 49.82
CA ASP A 504 -37.99 11.81 49.19
C ASP A 504 -37.92 11.49 47.68
N LYS A 505 -38.13 10.22 47.31
CA LYS A 505 -38.14 9.78 45.90
C LYS A 505 -39.32 10.33 45.12
N CYS A 506 -40.50 10.49 45.72
CA CYS A 506 -41.63 11.17 45.10
C CYS A 506 -41.35 12.66 44.84
N LEU A 507 -40.58 13.33 45.70
CA LEU A 507 -40.16 14.70 45.47
C LEU A 507 -39.20 14.80 44.28
N GLU A 508 -38.23 13.87 44.20
CA GLU A 508 -37.31 13.75 43.06
C GLU A 508 -38.08 13.50 41.76
N LEU A 509 -39.06 12.59 41.78
CA LEU A 509 -39.93 12.30 40.63
C LEU A 509 -40.66 13.54 40.13
N LYS A 510 -41.28 14.32 41.03
CA LYS A 510 -41.99 15.57 40.67
C LYS A 510 -41.05 16.61 40.05
N ASN A 511 -39.80 16.70 40.51
CA ASN A 511 -38.82 17.60 39.91
C ASN A 511 -38.43 17.16 38.49
N VAL A 512 -38.18 15.86 38.29
CA VAL A 512 -37.90 15.29 36.96
C VAL A 512 -39.07 15.49 36.00
N GLU A 513 -40.32 15.36 36.47
CA GLU A 513 -41.52 15.63 35.67
C GLU A 513 -41.64 17.08 35.23
N ARG A 514 -41.34 18.04 36.12
CA ARG A 514 -41.35 19.48 35.81
C ARG A 514 -40.29 19.82 34.76
N GLU A 515 -39.07 19.32 34.93
CA GLU A 515 -37.98 19.53 33.98
C GLU A 515 -38.26 18.88 32.61
N LEU A 516 -38.89 17.69 32.59
CA LEU A 516 -39.35 17.04 31.35
C LEU A 516 -40.37 17.90 30.60
N GLU A 517 -41.31 18.51 31.31
CA GLU A 517 -42.32 19.38 30.69
C GLU A 517 -41.69 20.66 30.12
N GLN A 518 -40.74 21.26 30.84
CA GLN A 518 -40.03 22.46 30.40
C GLN A 518 -39.19 22.18 29.15
N LYS A 519 -38.31 21.17 29.18
CA LYS A 519 -37.49 20.79 28.01
C LYS A 519 -38.34 20.31 26.84
N GLY A 520 -39.50 19.69 27.11
CA GLY A 520 -40.46 19.32 26.07
C GLY A 520 -41.12 20.53 25.40
N LYS A 521 -41.34 21.64 26.12
CA LYS A 521 -41.81 22.91 25.53
C LYS A 521 -40.72 23.55 24.67
N GLU A 522 -39.48 23.55 25.15
CA GLU A 522 -38.31 24.05 24.40
C GLU A 522 -38.14 23.32 23.06
N LEU A 523 -38.25 21.99 23.06
CA LEU A 523 -38.17 21.19 21.83
C LEU A 523 -39.27 21.54 20.81
N ARG A 524 -40.50 21.81 21.27
CA ARG A 524 -41.61 22.21 20.40
C ARG A 524 -41.43 23.60 19.78
N HIS A 525 -40.70 24.49 20.44
CA HIS A 525 -40.39 25.83 19.91
C HIS A 525 -39.21 25.81 18.92
N MET A 526 -38.51 24.67 18.80
CA MET A 526 -37.43 24.47 17.83
C MET A 526 -37.89 23.80 16.53
N GLN A 527 -39.18 23.43 16.42
CA GLN A 527 -39.84 22.99 15.19
C GLN A 527 -40.24 24.21 14.36
#